data_AF-A0A399P3N4-F1
#
_entry.id   AF-A0A399P3N4-F1
#
_cell.length_a   1.000
_cell.length_b   1.000
_cell.length_c   1.000
_cell.angle_alpha   90.00
_cell.angle_beta   90.00
_cell.angle_gamma   90.00
#
_symmetry.space_group_name_H-M   'P 1'
#
loop_
_entity.id
_entity.type
_entity.pdbx_description
1 polymer ?
#
loop_
_entity_poly.entity_id
_entity_poly.type
_entity_poly.pdbx_seq_one_letter_code
_entity_poly.pdbx_strand_id
1 'polypeptide(L)'
;LNRHAEEAGRSVQVVSQLRHVEAWGRARDRIRAGGLGSVRSALVDLPLWRSDAYFAASPARSEHELWNLAYHELDLAVWCLGPVDRITVAPAPASASRTRPVPRLAPSAAVLHHASGCLTTLRYTTLAYPGRAPRVSFEGTAGALVVESGAVVVDLAPPAADVPDAG
;
A
#
# COMPACT_ATOMS: atom_id res chain seq x y z
N LEU A 1 8.79 -20.19 -8.80
CA LEU A 1 7.84 -20.04 -9.93
C LEU A 1 8.58 -19.77 -11.24
N ASN A 2 9.34 -18.68 -11.37
CA ASN A 2 10.06 -18.34 -12.62
C ASN A 2 10.96 -19.47 -13.14
N ARG A 3 11.84 -20.02 -12.29
CA ARG A 3 12.69 -21.18 -12.63
C ARG A 3 11.88 -22.37 -13.21
N HIS A 4 10.75 -22.72 -12.59
CA HIS A 4 9.92 -23.83 -13.08
C HIS A 4 9.20 -23.50 -14.38
N ALA A 5 8.81 -22.25 -14.58
CA ALA A 5 8.23 -21.80 -15.84
C ALA A 5 9.27 -21.88 -16.97
N GLU A 6 10.51 -21.44 -16.69
CA GLU A 6 11.66 -21.54 -17.61
C GLU A 6 11.98 -23.00 -17.97
N GLU A 7 12.13 -23.88 -16.96
CA GLU A 7 12.37 -25.32 -17.14
C GLU A 7 11.28 -25.99 -18.00
N ALA A 8 10.03 -25.52 -17.88
CA ALA A 8 8.89 -26.04 -18.63
C ALA A 8 8.68 -25.36 -20.00
N GLY A 9 9.49 -24.37 -20.37
CA GLY A 9 9.29 -23.57 -21.59
C GLY A 9 7.97 -22.79 -21.61
N ARG A 10 7.50 -22.33 -20.44
CA ARG A 10 6.24 -21.59 -20.25
C ARG A 10 6.48 -20.20 -19.66
N SER A 11 5.56 -19.29 -19.91
CA SER A 11 5.48 -18.00 -19.21
C SER A 11 4.61 -18.11 -17.96
N VAL A 12 4.98 -17.39 -16.90
CA VAL A 12 4.14 -17.19 -15.71
C VAL A 12 3.91 -15.70 -15.49
N GLN A 13 2.69 -15.32 -15.12
CA GLN A 13 2.34 -13.94 -14.82
C GLN A 13 1.62 -13.86 -13.47
N VAL A 14 2.02 -12.87 -12.66
CA VAL A 14 1.28 -12.45 -11.48
C VAL A 14 0.25 -11.42 -11.92
N VAL A 15 -1.01 -11.63 -11.54
CA VAL A 15 -2.10 -10.71 -11.87
C VAL A 15 -2.08 -9.54 -10.88
N SER A 16 -1.72 -8.34 -11.36
CA SER A 16 -1.82 -7.08 -10.63
C SER A 16 -2.94 -6.22 -11.20
N GLN A 17 -4.19 -6.65 -11.00
CA GLN A 17 -5.37 -6.08 -11.66
C GLN A 17 -5.58 -4.59 -11.37
N LEU A 18 -5.23 -4.12 -10.17
CA LEU A 18 -5.43 -2.71 -9.81
C LEU A 18 -4.51 -1.76 -10.58
N ARG A 19 -3.40 -2.25 -11.17
CA ARG A 19 -2.55 -1.45 -12.07
C ARG A 19 -3.28 -1.02 -13.36
N HIS A 20 -4.40 -1.67 -13.69
CA HIS A 20 -5.23 -1.32 -14.85
C HIS A 20 -6.33 -0.30 -14.53
N VAL A 21 -6.52 0.07 -13.26
CA VAL A 21 -7.41 1.16 -12.90
C VAL A 21 -6.77 2.47 -13.34
N GLU A 22 -7.52 3.29 -14.09
CA GLU A 22 -7.00 4.48 -14.75
C GLU A 22 -6.32 5.47 -13.78
N ALA A 23 -6.89 5.69 -12.60
CA ALA A 23 -6.33 6.58 -11.59
C ALA A 23 -4.89 6.20 -11.20
N TRP A 24 -4.61 4.89 -11.11
CA TRP A 24 -3.27 4.40 -10.76
C TRP A 24 -2.27 4.58 -11.90
N GLY A 25 -2.71 4.38 -13.16
CA GLY A 25 -1.89 4.68 -14.33
C GLY A 25 -1.50 6.16 -14.38
N ARG A 26 -2.49 7.06 -14.26
CA ARG A 26 -2.28 8.51 -14.22
C ARG A 26 -1.38 8.95 -13.07
N ALA A 27 -1.58 8.40 -11.87
CA ALA A 27 -0.75 8.67 -10.70
C ALA A 27 0.72 8.30 -10.96
N ARG A 28 0.96 7.08 -11.45
CA ARG A 28 2.31 6.60 -11.78
C ARG A 28 2.98 7.47 -12.83
N ASP A 29 2.29 7.79 -13.91
CA ASP A 29 2.86 8.56 -15.02
C ASP A 29 3.22 9.98 -14.57
N ARG A 30 2.35 10.62 -13.77
CA ARG A 30 2.63 11.92 -13.16
C ARG A 30 3.84 11.87 -12.23
N ILE A 31 3.93 10.88 -11.34
CA ILE A 31 5.07 10.71 -10.43
C ILE A 31 6.37 10.54 -11.22
N ARG A 32 6.36 9.66 -12.23
CA ARG A 32 7.55 9.37 -13.06
C ARG A 32 7.98 10.53 -13.94
N ALA A 33 7.04 11.36 -14.38
CA ALA A 33 7.31 12.60 -15.10
C ALA A 33 7.84 13.72 -14.18
N GLY A 34 7.97 13.47 -12.87
CA GLY A 34 8.42 14.49 -11.90
C GLY A 34 7.33 15.50 -11.53
N GLY A 35 6.06 15.21 -11.81
CA GLY A 35 4.93 16.12 -11.55
C GLY A 35 4.68 16.41 -10.07
N LEU A 36 5.25 15.62 -9.14
CA LEU A 36 5.28 15.91 -7.70
C LEU A 36 6.68 16.37 -7.22
N GLY A 37 7.60 16.60 -8.15
CA GLY A 37 9.03 16.74 -7.85
C GLY A 37 9.62 15.43 -7.31
N SER A 38 10.52 15.52 -6.33
CA SER A 38 11.02 14.34 -5.62
C SER A 38 10.02 13.91 -4.56
N VAL A 39 9.40 12.73 -4.70
CA VAL A 39 8.55 12.15 -3.66
C VAL A 39 9.42 11.79 -2.45
N ARG A 40 9.09 12.34 -1.27
CA ARG A 40 9.85 12.17 -0.03
C ARG A 40 9.23 11.11 0.87
N SER A 41 7.91 11.07 0.92
CA SER A 41 7.17 10.07 1.66
C SER A 41 5.97 9.55 0.89
N ALA A 42 5.51 8.39 1.31
CA ALA A 42 4.21 7.86 0.96
C ALA A 42 3.60 7.13 2.16
N LEU A 43 2.28 7.05 2.17
CA LEU A 43 1.53 6.28 3.16
C LEU A 43 0.61 5.31 2.45
N VAL A 44 0.80 4.01 2.67
CA VAL A 44 -0.17 2.95 2.33
C VAL A 44 -1.02 2.68 3.55
N ASP A 45 -2.30 3.01 3.46
CA ASP A 45 -3.20 2.95 4.57
C ASP A 45 -4.38 1.99 4.32
N LEU A 46 -4.45 0.97 5.16
CA LEU A 46 -5.38 -0.15 5.06
C LEU A 46 -6.10 -0.37 6.40
N PRO A 47 -7.04 0.51 6.78
CA PRO A 47 -7.81 0.43 8.01
C PRO A 47 -9.10 -0.33 7.72
N LEU A 48 -8.95 -1.62 7.47
CA LEU A 48 -10.05 -2.50 7.14
C LEU A 48 -10.77 -2.93 8.41
N TRP A 49 -12.04 -3.28 8.26
CA TRP A 49 -12.78 -4.05 9.25
C TRP A 49 -13.32 -5.33 8.63
N ARG A 50 -13.23 -6.43 9.36
CA ARG A 50 -13.78 -7.74 8.98
C ARG A 50 -14.32 -8.45 10.23
N SER A 51 -15.47 -9.12 10.10
CA SER A 51 -16.12 -9.85 11.19
C SER A 51 -15.47 -11.21 11.47
N ASP A 52 -15.76 -11.86 12.60
CA ASP A 52 -15.34 -13.26 12.89
C ASP A 52 -15.86 -14.26 11.87
N ALA A 53 -17.10 -14.07 11.42
CA ALA A 53 -17.67 -14.87 10.34
C ALA A 53 -16.85 -14.76 9.03
N TYR A 54 -16.30 -13.58 8.71
CA TYR A 54 -15.48 -13.41 7.50
C TYR A 54 -14.26 -14.34 7.53
N PHE A 55 -13.51 -14.38 8.64
CA PHE A 55 -12.31 -15.20 8.75
C PHE A 55 -12.63 -16.68 8.97
N ALA A 56 -13.68 -17.00 9.73
CA ALA A 56 -14.12 -18.38 9.94
C ALA A 56 -14.59 -19.06 8.64
N ALA A 57 -15.03 -18.28 7.63
CA ALA A 57 -15.52 -18.84 6.37
C ALA A 57 -14.43 -19.53 5.52
N SER A 58 -13.14 -19.27 5.74
CA SER A 58 -12.06 -19.96 5.03
C SER A 58 -10.69 -19.74 5.70
N PRO A 59 -9.89 -20.80 5.95
CA PRO A 59 -8.53 -20.66 6.48
C PRO A 59 -7.62 -19.75 5.65
N ALA A 60 -7.81 -19.71 4.33
CA ALA A 60 -7.05 -18.85 3.43
C ALA A 60 -7.23 -17.35 3.76
N ARG A 61 -8.35 -16.95 4.39
CA ARG A 61 -8.59 -15.56 4.78
C ARG A 61 -7.75 -15.13 5.98
N SER A 62 -7.37 -16.07 6.86
CA SER A 62 -6.47 -15.81 7.99
C SER A 62 -5.00 -16.08 7.66
N GLU A 63 -4.69 -17.17 6.96
CA GLU A 63 -3.31 -17.59 6.66
C GLU A 63 -2.64 -16.70 5.60
N HIS A 64 -3.43 -16.12 4.70
CA HIS A 64 -2.95 -15.27 3.61
C HIS A 64 -3.53 -13.87 3.68
N GLU A 65 -3.86 -13.41 4.89
CA GLU A 65 -4.49 -12.12 5.16
C GLU A 65 -3.77 -10.96 4.44
N LEU A 66 -2.43 -10.88 4.52
CA LEU A 66 -1.65 -9.86 3.82
C LEU A 66 -1.69 -9.99 2.30
N TRP A 67 -1.58 -11.21 1.76
CA TRP A 67 -1.64 -11.44 0.31
C TRP A 67 -3.01 -11.12 -0.28
N ASN A 68 -4.06 -11.36 0.51
CA ASN A 68 -5.44 -11.17 0.11
C ASN A 68 -5.90 -9.71 0.26
N LEU A 69 -5.38 -8.98 1.25
CA LEU A 69 -5.94 -7.67 1.64
C LEU A 69 -4.96 -6.51 1.57
N ALA A 70 -3.65 -6.74 1.70
CA ALA A 70 -2.66 -5.67 1.76
C ALA A 70 -1.75 -5.59 0.53
N TYR A 71 -1.52 -6.72 -0.14
CA TYR A 71 -0.60 -6.83 -1.27
C TYR A 71 -0.90 -5.80 -2.37
N HIS A 72 -2.17 -5.59 -2.70
CA HIS A 72 -2.54 -4.74 -3.84
C HIS A 72 -2.09 -3.28 -3.68
N GLU A 73 -2.32 -2.66 -2.52
CA GLU A 73 -1.96 -1.25 -2.35
C GLU A 73 -0.46 -1.06 -2.10
N LEU A 74 0.19 -2.06 -1.51
CA LEU A 74 1.64 -2.08 -1.42
C LEU A 74 2.28 -2.23 -2.81
N ASP A 75 1.75 -3.12 -3.65
CA ASP A 75 2.16 -3.30 -5.05
C ASP A 75 2.05 -2.00 -5.84
N LEU A 76 0.96 -1.24 -5.65
CA LEU A 76 0.74 0.04 -6.32
C LEU A 76 1.70 1.13 -5.84
N ALA A 77 1.95 1.24 -4.53
CA ALA A 77 2.96 2.17 -4.01
C ALA A 77 4.36 1.87 -4.58
N VAL A 78 4.78 0.61 -4.57
CA VAL A 78 6.07 0.18 -5.14
C VAL A 78 6.10 0.38 -6.66
N TRP A 79 5.01 0.13 -7.37
CA TRP A 79 4.93 0.32 -8.81
C TRP A 79 5.06 1.80 -9.24
N CYS A 80 4.49 2.71 -8.44
CA CYS A 80 4.61 4.15 -8.61
C CYS A 80 6.01 4.66 -8.26
N LEU A 81 6.58 4.23 -7.13
CA LEU A 81 7.78 4.82 -6.53
C LEU A 81 9.10 4.13 -6.92
N GLY A 82 9.03 2.90 -7.41
CA GLY A 82 10.20 2.12 -7.79
C GLY A 82 10.74 1.23 -6.66
N PRO A 83 11.96 0.69 -6.84
CA PRO A 83 12.49 -0.41 -6.03
C PRO A 83 12.67 -0.04 -4.56
N VAL A 84 12.58 -1.07 -3.71
CA VAL A 84 12.71 -1.00 -2.26
C VAL A 84 13.98 -1.74 -1.85
N ASP A 85 14.87 -1.06 -1.14
CA ASP A 85 16.16 -1.58 -0.71
C ASP A 85 16.09 -2.24 0.67
N ARG A 86 15.21 -1.74 1.53
CA ARG A 86 15.08 -2.23 2.91
C ARG A 86 13.64 -2.10 3.41
N ILE A 87 13.22 -3.07 4.22
CA ILE A 87 11.93 -3.05 4.93
C ILE A 87 12.19 -3.18 6.42
N THR A 88 11.57 -2.30 7.21
CA THR A 88 11.55 -2.36 8.67
C THR A 88 10.12 -2.61 9.13
N VAL A 89 9.88 -3.65 9.92
CA VAL A 89 8.54 -3.99 10.41
C VAL A 89 8.44 -3.66 11.89
N ALA A 90 7.37 -2.98 12.30
CA ALA A 90 7.10 -2.70 13.70
C ALA A 90 6.73 -4.00 14.44
N PRO A 91 7.19 -4.20 15.69
CA PRO A 91 6.78 -5.34 16.49
C PRO A 91 5.25 -5.39 16.63
N ALA A 92 4.67 -6.58 16.41
CA ALA A 92 3.24 -6.79 16.55
C ALA A 92 2.82 -6.65 18.03
N PRO A 93 1.71 -5.96 18.34
CA PRO A 93 1.22 -5.86 19.72
C PRO A 93 0.77 -7.24 20.23
N ALA A 94 1.33 -7.67 21.36
CA ALA A 94 1.16 -9.02 21.90
C ALA A 94 -0.30 -9.41 22.25
N SER A 95 -1.20 -8.43 22.45
CA SER A 95 -2.57 -8.68 22.92
C SER A 95 -3.60 -8.93 21.80
N ALA A 96 -3.29 -8.61 20.54
CA ALA A 96 -4.30 -8.65 19.46
C ALA A 96 -4.64 -10.07 18.98
N SER A 97 -3.74 -11.04 19.20
CA SER A 97 -3.89 -12.44 18.76
C SER A 97 -4.36 -13.40 19.85
N ARG A 98 -4.09 -13.13 21.14
CA ARG A 98 -4.26 -14.11 22.22
C ARG A 98 -5.67 -14.20 22.82
N THR A 99 -6.58 -13.31 22.45
CA THR A 99 -7.93 -13.21 23.06
C THR A 99 -9.07 -13.50 22.07
N ARG A 100 -8.78 -13.87 20.82
CA ARG A 100 -9.80 -14.10 19.79
C ARG A 100 -10.01 -15.59 19.48
N PRO A 101 -11.25 -16.01 19.18
CA PRO A 101 -11.54 -17.39 18.75
C PRO A 101 -10.96 -17.74 17.38
N VAL A 102 -10.76 -16.74 16.51
CA VAL A 102 -10.29 -16.90 15.13
C VAL A 102 -8.94 -16.18 14.96
N PRO A 103 -7.87 -16.89 14.52
CA PRO A 103 -6.56 -16.29 14.27
C PRO A 103 -6.61 -15.19 13.20
N ARG A 104 -5.96 -14.06 13.47
CA ARG A 104 -5.82 -12.91 12.57
C ARG A 104 -4.51 -12.21 12.80
N LEU A 105 -4.08 -11.44 11.80
CA LEU A 105 -2.95 -10.56 11.98
C LEU A 105 -3.30 -9.43 12.95
N ALA A 106 -2.38 -9.17 13.87
CA ALA A 106 -2.44 -7.98 14.71
C ALA A 106 -2.34 -6.71 13.84
N PRO A 107 -2.82 -5.55 14.31
CA PRO A 107 -2.51 -4.28 13.67
C PRO A 107 -1.00 -4.17 13.44
N SER A 108 -0.62 -3.92 12.20
CA SER A 108 0.76 -4.02 11.72
C SER A 108 1.18 -2.74 11.05
N ALA A 109 2.45 -2.38 11.23
CA ALA A 109 3.06 -1.25 10.55
C ALA A 109 4.43 -1.63 10.01
N ALA A 110 4.83 -1.02 8.90
CA ALA A 110 6.15 -1.20 8.33
C ALA A 110 6.62 0.07 7.61
N VAL A 111 7.92 0.20 7.40
CA VAL A 111 8.53 1.25 6.60
C VAL A 111 9.37 0.60 5.50
N LEU A 112 9.11 0.98 4.26
CA LEU A 112 9.86 0.58 3.09
C LEU A 112 10.76 1.75 2.68
N HIS A 113 12.06 1.48 2.60
CA HIS A 113 13.08 2.41 2.14
C HIS A 113 13.29 2.19 0.65
N HIS A 114 12.86 3.15 -0.18
CA HIS A 114 13.05 3.07 -1.63
C HIS A 114 14.45 3.54 -2.03
N ALA A 115 14.95 3.01 -3.15
CA ALA A 115 16.24 3.42 -3.71
C ALA A 115 16.30 4.91 -4.08
N SER A 116 15.13 5.54 -4.30
CA SER A 116 15.01 6.99 -4.53
C SER A 116 15.23 7.84 -3.27
N GLY A 117 15.34 7.21 -2.09
CA GLY A 117 15.34 7.89 -0.79
C GLY A 117 13.93 8.18 -0.24
N CYS A 118 12.87 7.84 -0.97
CA CYS A 118 11.49 7.93 -0.49
C CYS A 118 11.23 6.90 0.63
N LEU A 119 10.47 7.30 1.65
CA LEU A 119 9.98 6.40 2.70
C LEU A 119 8.49 6.12 2.51
N THR A 120 8.13 4.86 2.27
CA THR A 120 6.73 4.42 2.26
C THR A 120 6.40 3.79 3.61
N THR A 121 5.44 4.36 4.33
CA THR A 121 4.91 3.77 5.56
C THR A 121 3.67 2.94 5.24
N LEU A 122 3.60 1.71 5.74
CA LEU A 122 2.42 0.86 5.69
C LEU A 122 1.73 0.90 7.05
N ARG A 123 0.42 1.10 7.06
CA ARG A 123 -0.45 0.82 8.19
C ARG A 123 -1.54 -0.16 7.76
N TYR A 124 -1.59 -1.32 8.41
CA TYR A 124 -2.53 -2.39 8.09
C TYR A 124 -3.27 -2.89 9.33
N THR A 125 -4.58 -3.05 9.23
CA THR A 125 -5.39 -3.76 10.23
C THR A 125 -6.72 -4.19 9.64
N THR A 126 -7.27 -5.31 10.11
CA THR A 126 -8.66 -5.74 9.87
C THR A 126 -9.57 -5.51 11.08
N LEU A 127 -9.06 -4.79 12.08
CA LEU A 127 -9.74 -4.49 13.35
C LEU A 127 -10.28 -3.05 13.45
N ALA A 128 -10.07 -2.21 12.44
CA ALA A 128 -10.47 -0.81 12.50
C ALA A 128 -11.96 -0.64 12.18
N TYR A 129 -12.88 -0.84 13.12
CA TYR A 129 -14.32 -0.63 12.91
C TYR A 129 -14.68 0.85 12.71
N PRO A 130 -15.60 1.23 11.78
CA PRO A 130 -16.35 0.38 10.84
C PRO A 130 -15.56 0.00 9.57
N GLY A 131 -14.31 0.41 9.48
CA GLY A 131 -13.46 0.27 8.31
C GLY A 131 -13.54 1.52 7.45
N ARG A 132 -12.51 1.75 6.63
CA ARG A 132 -12.57 2.75 5.57
C ARG A 132 -11.81 2.30 4.34
N ALA A 133 -12.00 3.03 3.25
CA ALA A 133 -11.39 2.73 1.97
C ALA A 133 -9.86 2.68 2.07
N PRO A 134 -9.21 1.72 1.37
CA PRO A 134 -7.78 1.73 1.15
C PRO A 134 -7.33 3.04 0.51
N ARG A 135 -6.19 3.56 0.97
CA ARG A 135 -5.65 4.85 0.52
C ARG A 135 -4.14 4.75 0.36
N VAL A 136 -3.62 5.35 -0.71
CA VAL A 136 -2.19 5.65 -0.84
C VAL A 136 -2.00 7.14 -1.06
N SER A 137 -1.20 7.75 -0.19
CA SER A 137 -0.78 9.14 -0.30
C SER A 137 0.67 9.20 -0.77
N PHE A 138 1.00 10.19 -1.59
CA PHE A 138 2.34 10.50 -2.05
C PHE A 138 2.61 11.97 -1.76
N GLU A 139 3.69 12.27 -1.05
CA GLU A 139 4.09 13.62 -0.70
C GLU A 139 5.46 13.94 -1.32
N GLY A 140 5.50 14.93 -2.21
CA GLY A 140 6.71 15.34 -2.91
C GLY A 140 7.03 16.82 -2.71
N THR A 141 8.18 17.22 -3.26
CA THR A 141 8.70 18.59 -3.12
C THR A 141 7.93 19.65 -3.92
N ALA A 142 7.11 19.25 -4.88
CA ALA A 142 6.33 20.15 -5.73
C ALA A 142 4.84 19.80 -5.78
N GLY A 143 4.39 18.86 -4.95
CA GLY A 143 3.00 18.46 -4.93
C GLY A 143 2.72 17.24 -4.06
N ALA A 144 1.43 16.96 -3.90
CA ALA A 144 0.94 15.79 -3.21
C ALA A 144 -0.21 15.14 -4.00
N LEU A 145 -0.31 13.82 -3.92
CA LEU A 145 -1.35 13.06 -4.60
C LEU A 145 -1.89 12.00 -3.66
N VAL A 146 -3.21 11.81 -3.65
CA VAL A 146 -3.85 10.74 -2.88
C VAL A 146 -4.80 9.98 -3.77
N VAL A 147 -4.63 8.66 -3.82
CA VAL A 147 -5.55 7.73 -4.45
C VAL A 147 -6.26 6.92 -3.37
N GLU A 148 -7.58 6.93 -3.36
CA GLU A 148 -8.43 6.19 -2.43
C GLU A 148 -9.42 5.32 -3.21
N SER A 149 -9.43 4.01 -2.93
CA SER A 149 -10.28 3.02 -3.64
C SER A 149 -10.28 3.15 -5.17
N GLY A 150 -9.14 3.51 -5.77
CA GLY A 150 -9.01 3.65 -7.23
C GLY A 150 -9.49 5.01 -7.79
N ALA A 151 -9.74 6.01 -6.95
CA ALA A 151 -10.05 7.38 -7.37
C ALA A 151 -9.03 8.37 -6.78
N VAL A 152 -8.67 9.40 -7.55
CA VAL A 152 -7.86 10.51 -7.03
C VAL A 152 -8.76 11.39 -6.16
N VAL A 153 -8.42 11.55 -4.88
CA VAL A 153 -9.17 12.36 -3.91
C VAL A 153 -8.43 13.62 -3.47
N VAL A 154 -7.12 13.67 -3.73
CA VAL A 154 -6.28 14.86 -3.55
C VAL A 154 -5.29 14.92 -4.70
N ASP A 155 -5.17 16.06 -5.36
CA ASP A 155 -4.11 16.38 -6.32
C ASP A 155 -3.71 17.84 -6.12
N LEU A 156 -2.54 18.05 -5.54
CA LEU A 156 -2.00 19.36 -5.20
C LEU A 156 -0.69 19.57 -5.95
N ALA A 157 -0.59 20.70 -6.65
CA ALA A 157 0.66 21.20 -7.23
C ALA A 157 0.65 22.74 -7.23
N PRO A 158 0.55 23.38 -6.05
CA PRO A 158 0.58 24.84 -5.96
C PRO A 158 1.97 25.38 -6.36
N PRO A 159 2.05 26.60 -6.92
CA PRO A 159 3.32 27.32 -7.06
C PRO A 159 4.01 27.46 -5.71
N ALA A 160 5.34 27.31 -5.67
CA ALA A 160 6.09 27.37 -4.42
C ALA A 160 5.92 28.69 -3.66
N ALA A 161 5.69 29.80 -4.38
CA ALA A 161 5.45 31.12 -3.79
C ALA A 161 4.11 31.22 -3.03
N ASP A 162 3.16 30.32 -3.32
CA ASP A 162 1.80 30.35 -2.75
C ASP A 162 1.66 29.41 -1.54
N VAL A 163 2.73 28.68 -1.18
CA VAL A 163 2.73 27.73 -0.07
C VAL A 163 3.38 28.40 1.15
N PRO A 164 2.60 28.76 2.19
CA PRO A 164 3.17 29.30 3.42
C PRO A 164 3.94 28.19 4.18
N ASP A 165 4.85 28.61 5.05
CA ASP A 165 5.42 27.70 6.04
C ASP A 165 4.30 27.09 6.88
N ALA A 166 4.40 25.79 7.15
CA ALA A 166 3.45 25.10 8.00
C ALA A 166 3.71 25.48 9.47
N GLY A 167 2.91 26.40 10.02
CA GLY A 167 2.99 26.80 11.44
C GLY A 167 2.53 28.22 11.69
#